data_AF-A0A4P6RKC4-F1
#
_entry.id   AF-A0A4P6RKC4-F1
#
_cell.length_a   1.000
_cell.length_b   1.000
_cell.length_c   1.000
_cell.angle_alpha   90.00
_cell.angle_beta   90.00
_cell.angle_gamma   90.00
#
_symmetry.space_group_name_H-M   'P 1'
#
loop_
_entity.id
_entity.type
_entity.pdbx_description
1 polymer ?
#
loop_
_entity_poly.entity_id
_entity_poly.type
_entity_poly.pdbx_seq_one_letter_code
_entity_poly.pdbx_strand_id
1 'polypeptide(L)' 'MGKTESSFPKLTKSFIGYGHYRLTVTFSDCVKTALTGNMDLIDRLNSDIEKEREEATIEAIAFVQEQSL' A
#
# COMPACT_ATOMS: atom_id res chain seq x y z
N MET A 1 9.11 20.18 22.03
CA MET A 1 9.21 20.23 20.56
C MET A 1 9.53 18.81 20.06
N GLY A 2 8.54 17.92 20.09
CA GLY A 2 8.68 16.54 19.59
C GLY A 2 8.27 16.53 18.13
N LYS A 3 9.16 16.08 17.25
CA LYS A 3 8.91 16.02 15.82
C LYS A 3 7.64 15.22 15.56
N THR A 4 6.62 15.84 14.98
CA THR A 4 5.57 15.11 14.28
C THR A 4 6.25 14.54 13.05
N GLU A 5 6.92 13.40 13.19
CA GLU A 5 7.25 12.56 12.04
C GLU A 5 5.91 12.36 11.35
N SER A 6 5.75 12.96 10.17
CA SER A 6 4.55 12.81 9.36
C SER A 6 4.41 11.31 9.12
N SER A 7 3.57 10.66 9.92
CA SER A 7 3.41 9.21 9.93
C SER A 7 2.60 8.83 8.71
N PHE A 8 3.22 9.03 7.54
CA PHE A 8 2.67 8.56 6.30
C PHE A 8 2.52 7.04 6.44
N PRO A 9 1.33 6.50 6.18
CA PRO A 9 1.09 5.09 6.29
C PRO A 9 2.10 4.32 5.44
N LYS A 10 2.84 3.40 6.07
CA LYS A 10 3.85 2.61 5.38
C LYS A 10 3.18 1.46 4.65
N LEU A 11 3.22 1.50 3.33
CA LEU A 11 2.74 0.42 2.47
C LEU A 11 3.86 -0.61 2.25
N THR A 12 3.54 -1.88 2.47
CA THR A 12 4.39 -3.02 2.11
C THR A 12 3.58 -4.02 1.30
N LYS A 13 4.23 -4.68 0.33
CA LYS A 13 3.61 -5.71 -0.51
C LYS A 13 4.33 -7.03 -0.34
N SER A 14 3.58 -8.12 -0.32
CA SER A 14 4.12 -9.48 -0.26
C SER A 14 3.41 -10.35 -1.27
N PHE A 15 4.16 -11.07 -2.10
CA PHE A 15 3.58 -12.04 -3.02
C PHE A 15 3.05 -13.24 -2.23
N ILE A 16 1.82 -13.67 -2.53
CA ILE A 16 1.15 -14.80 -1.85
C ILE A 16 1.03 -16.02 -2.77
N GLY A 17 0.87 -15.81 -4.09
CA GLY A 17 0.73 -16.89 -5.07
C GLY A 17 -0.34 -16.61 -6.12
N TYR A 18 -0.30 -17.30 -7.27
CA TYR A 18 -1.31 -17.17 -8.34
C TYR A 18 -1.59 -15.73 -8.79
N GLY A 19 -0.57 -14.88 -8.86
CA GLY A 19 -0.74 -13.47 -9.21
C GLY A 19 -1.36 -12.59 -8.10
N HIS A 20 -1.55 -13.13 -6.90
CA HIS A 20 -2.08 -12.39 -5.77
C HIS A 20 -0.97 -11.86 -4.86
N TYR A 21 -1.16 -10.64 -4.41
CA TYR A 21 -0.31 -9.93 -3.48
C TYR A 21 -1.10 -9.52 -2.24
N ARG A 22 -0.45 -9.59 -1.09
CA ARG A 22 -0.95 -8.97 0.15
C ARG A 22 -0.35 -7.59 0.27
N LEU A 23 -1.22 -6.60 0.33
CA LEU A 23 -0.88 -5.23 0.69
C LEU A 23 -1.06 -5.07 2.19
N THR A 24 -0.02 -4.61 2.88
CA THR A 24 -0.03 -4.36 4.32
C THR A 24 0.30 -2.89 4.54
N VAL A 25 -0.65 -2.16 5.11
CA VAL A 25 -0.52 -0.74 5.43
C VAL A 25 -0.39 -0.59 6.93
N THR A 26 0.72 -0.03 7.37
CA THR A 26 0.98 0.29 8.78
C THR A 26 0.63 1.75 9.02
N PHE A 27 -0.45 1.99 9.75
CA PHE A 27 -0.80 3.29 10.32
C PHE A 27 -0.16 3.43 11.71
N SER A 28 -0.18 4.64 12.27
CA SER A 28 0.33 4.89 13.62
C SER A 28 -0.35 4.01 14.68
N ASP A 29 -1.65 3.77 14.53
CA ASP A 29 -2.47 3.12 15.56
C ASP A 29 -2.85 1.68 15.20
N CYS A 30 -2.71 1.26 13.93
CA CYS A 30 -3.13 -0.06 13.48
C CYS A 30 -2.42 -0.53 12.21
N VAL A 31 -2.44 -1.84 11.98
CA VAL A 31 -2.01 -2.46 10.73
C VAL A 31 -3.24 -3.00 10.02
N LYS A 32 -3.42 -2.61 8.75
CA LYS A 32 -4.48 -3.15 7.88
C LYS A 32 -3.85 -3.95 6.75
N THR A 33 -4.54 -5.00 6.33
CA THR A 33 -4.09 -5.87 5.24
C THR A 33 -5.23 -6.11 4.26
N ALA A 34 -4.93 -6.13 2.97
CA ALA A 34 -5.85 -6.58 1.94
C ALA A 34 -5.15 -7.45 0.90
N LEU A 35 -5.89 -8.36 0.29
CA LEU A 35 -5.42 -9.16 -0.84
C LEU A 35 -5.83 -8.47 -2.14
N THR A 36 -4.88 -8.33 -3.06
CA THR A 36 -5.12 -7.81 -4.39
C THR A 36 -4.59 -8.77 -5.44
N GLY A 37 -5.40 -9.02 -6.47
CA GLY A 37 -4.97 -9.65 -7.73
C GLY A 37 -4.72 -8.62 -8.84
N ASN A 38 -4.75 -7.32 -8.52
CA ASN A 38 -4.54 -6.26 -9.49
C ASN A 38 -3.04 -6.13 -9.81
N MET A 39 -2.60 -6.77 -10.89
CA MET A 39 -1.20 -6.71 -11.32
C MET A 39 -0.79 -5.34 -11.87
N ASP A 40 -1.72 -4.56 -12.44
CA ASP A 40 -1.45 -3.19 -12.89
C ASP A 40 -1.05 -2.30 -11.71
N LEU A 41 -1.81 -2.37 -10.61
CA LEU A 41 -1.47 -1.66 -9.37
C LEU A 41 -0.10 -2.10 -8.83
N ILE A 42 0.21 -3.40 -8.87
CA ILE A 42 1.50 -3.91 -8.40
C ILE A 42 2.65 -3.45 -9.29
N ASP A 43 2.45 -3.39 -10.61
CA ASP A 43 3.43 -2.89 -11.58
C ASP A 43 3.72 -1.39 -11.34
N ARG A 44 2.68 -0.57 -11.21
CA ARG A 44 2.81 0.86 -10.87
C ARG A 44 3.48 1.09 -9.51
N LEU A 45 3.21 0.23 -8.52
CA LEU A 45 3.91 0.24 -7.22
C LEU A 45 5.39 -0.17 -7.32
N ASN A 46 5.82 -0.79 -8.44
CA ASN A 46 7.21 -1.08 -8.77
C ASN A 46 7.80 -0.10 -9.78
N SER A 47 7.03 0.88 -10.28
CA SER A 47 7.52 1.83 -11.29
C SER A 47 8.70 2.64 -10.76
N ASP A 48 9.69 2.85 -11.62
CA ASP A 48 10.80 3.77 -11.40
C ASP A 48 10.34 5.24 -11.46
N ILE A 49 9.16 5.51 -12.02
CA ILE A 49 8.58 6.85 -12.11
C ILE A 49 7.95 7.19 -10.76
N GLU A 50 8.53 8.17 -10.06
CA GLU A 50 8.11 8.57 -8.72
C GLU A 50 6.64 8.94 -8.64
N LYS A 51 6.14 9.68 -9.64
CA LYS A 51 4.74 10.09 -9.71
C LYS A 51 3.79 8.88 -9.78
N GLU A 52 4.07 7.93 -10.67
CA GLU A 52 3.24 6.72 -10.80
C GLU A 52 3.24 5.90 -9.51
N ARG A 53 4.41 5.78 -8.88
CA ARG A 53 4.56 5.06 -7.62
C ARG A 53 3.82 5.75 -6.48
N GLU A 54 3.83 7.07 -6.43
CA GLU A 54 3.08 7.84 -5.42
C GLU A 54 1.57 7.69 -5.61
N GLU A 55 1.08 7.85 -6.84
CA GLU A 55 -0.33 7.65 -7.20
C GLU A 55 -0.79 6.22 -6.86
N ALA A 56 0.02 5.21 -7.22
CA ALA A 56 -0.26 3.81 -6.90
C ALA A 56 -0.21 3.52 -5.39
N THR A 57 0.66 4.20 -4.65
CA THR A 57 0.73 4.08 -3.18
C THR A 57 -0.54 4.60 -2.53
N ILE A 58 -1.03 5.76 -2.97
CA ILE A 58 -2.30 6.34 -2.49
C ILE A 58 -3.47 5.41 -2.80
N GLU A 59 -3.54 4.91 -4.04
CA GLU A 59 -4.56 3.96 -4.49
C GLU A 59 -4.54 2.66 -3.66
N ALA A 60 -3.37 2.08 -3.43
CA ALA A 60 -3.20 0.87 -2.63
C ALA A 60 -3.59 1.07 -1.15
N ILE A 61 -3.29 2.23 -0.57
CA ILE A 61 -3.70 2.56 0.80
C ILE A 61 -5.21 2.69 0.89
N ALA A 62 -5.84 3.41 -0.05
CA ALA A 62 -7.29 3.55 -0.11
C ALA A 62 -7.97 2.18 -0.24
N PHE A 63 -7.49 1.34 -1.16
CA PHE A 63 -7.97 -0.03 -1.34
C PHE A 63 -7.90 -0.86 -0.04
N VAL A 64 -6.76 -0.81 0.67
CA VAL A 64 -6.60 -1.54 1.94
C VAL A 64 -7.53 -0.99 3.02
N GLN A 65 -7.80 0.31 3.03
CA GLN A 65 -8.76 0.90 3.96
C GLN A 65 -10.19 0.43 3.66
N GLU A 66 -10.59 0.39 2.39
CA GLU A 66 -11.92 -0.03 1.95
C GLU A 66 -12.18 -1.53 2.18
N GLN A 67 -11.19 -2.39 1.96
CA GLN A 67 -11.32 -3.84 2.16
C GLN A 67 -11.26 -4.28 3.64
N SER A 68 -10.82 -3.39 4.53
CA SER A 68 -10.68 -3.66 5.96
C SER A 68 -11.91 -3.20 6.78
N LEU A 69 -13.05 -2.94 6.13
CA LEU A 69 -14.33 -2.56 6.74
C LEU A 69 -15.08 -3.76 7.34
#